data_AF-A0A958EJ46-F1
#
_entry.id   AF-A0A958EJ46-F1
#
_cell.length_a   1.000
_cell.length_b   1.000
_cell.length_c   1.000
_cell.angle_alpha   90.00
_cell.angle_beta   90.00
_cell.angle_gamma   90.00
#
_symmetry.space_group_name_H-M   'P 1'
#
loop_
_entity.id
_entity.type
_entity.pdbx_description
1 polymer ?
#
loop_
_entity_poly.entity_id
_entity_poly.type
_entity_poly.pdbx_seq_one_letter_code
_entity_poly.pdbx_strand_id
1 'polypeptide(L)'
;NQFLLPKLRQIKNLDLNLMILTNNFYGDGITVSGLLTGEDIYNQIKDQDLGDMVLLPPRVLNPDSKFLDNWTVADLKRKLNVDVLVYQHDMNEVINQLSLETVN
;
A
#
# COMPACT_ATOMS: atom_id res chain seq x y z
N ASN A 1 -9.07 2.95 -11.98
CA ASN A 1 -7.78 2.21 -11.97
C ASN A 1 -7.86 0.95 -12.85
N GLN A 2 -8.23 1.07 -14.14
CA GLN A 2 -8.66 -0.08 -14.97
C GLN A 2 -7.53 -0.77 -15.76
N PHE A 3 -6.35 -0.14 -15.85
CA PHE A 3 -5.24 -0.62 -16.70
C PHE A 3 -4.16 -1.43 -15.96
N LEU A 4 -4.11 -1.37 -14.63
CA LEU A 4 -3.01 -1.97 -13.83
C LEU A 4 -3.33 -3.39 -13.37
N LEU A 5 -4.59 -3.66 -12.99
CA LEU A 5 -5.04 -4.98 -12.56
C LEU A 5 -4.80 -6.10 -13.60
N PRO A 6 -5.03 -5.90 -14.91
CA PRO A 6 -4.76 -6.95 -15.90
C PRO A 6 -3.27 -7.30 -16.03
N LYS A 7 -2.36 -6.34 -15.80
CA LYS A 7 -0.91 -6.59 -15.87
C LYS A 7 -0.41 -7.33 -14.63
N LEU A 8 -0.87 -6.90 -13.46
CA LEU A 8 -0.54 -7.51 -12.18
C LEU A 8 -0.96 -8.99 -12.10
N ARG A 9 -2.13 -9.34 -12.65
CA ARG A 9 -2.63 -10.72 -12.72
C ARG A 9 -1.85 -11.65 -13.66
N GLN A 10 -0.96 -11.12 -14.50
CA GLN A 10 -0.13 -11.93 -15.40
C GLN A 10 1.15 -12.44 -14.73
N ILE A 11 1.49 -11.91 -13.55
CA ILE A 11 2.66 -12.35 -12.79
C ILE A 11 2.33 -13.71 -12.17
N LYS A 12 3.12 -14.74 -12.52
CA LYS A 12 2.94 -16.08 -11.95
C LYS A 12 3.32 -16.05 -10.47
N ASN A 13 2.58 -16.80 -9.65
CA ASN A 13 2.77 -16.90 -8.20
C ASN A 13 2.59 -15.59 -7.42
N LEU A 14 1.93 -14.58 -8.01
CA LEU A 14 1.57 -13.36 -7.32
C LEU A 14 0.06 -13.38 -7.00
N ASP A 15 -0.26 -13.51 -5.72
CA ASP A 15 -1.62 -13.27 -5.23
C ASP A 15 -1.75 -11.81 -4.79
N LEU A 16 -2.83 -11.15 -5.21
CA LEU A 16 -3.02 -9.72 -4.97
C LEU A 16 -4.43 -9.44 -4.48
N ASN A 17 -4.47 -8.83 -3.31
CA ASN A 17 -5.68 -8.27 -2.75
C ASN A 17 -5.64 -6.73 -2.88
N LEU A 18 -6.47 -6.17 -3.78
CA LEU A 18 -6.60 -4.73 -3.91
C LEU A 18 -7.62 -4.22 -2.89
N MET A 19 -7.13 -3.52 -1.86
CA MET A 19 -7.97 -2.89 -0.85
C MET A 19 -8.20 -1.41 -1.18
N ILE A 20 -9.46 -0.98 -1.14
CA ILE A 20 -9.84 0.44 -1.24
C ILE A 20 -10.01 0.95 0.18
N LEU A 21 -9.23 1.98 0.53
CA LEU A 21 -9.29 2.61 1.85
C LEU A 21 -10.03 3.93 1.77
N THR A 22 -10.87 4.18 2.77
CA THR A 22 -11.56 5.46 2.95
C THR A 22 -10.70 6.37 3.82
N ASN A 23 -10.64 7.65 3.46
CA ASN A 23 -10.01 8.66 4.29
C ASN A 23 -11.02 9.19 5.31
N ASN A 24 -10.96 8.69 6.55
CA ASN A 24 -11.87 9.14 7.60
C ASN A 24 -11.37 10.42 8.29
N PHE A 25 -10.09 10.75 8.17
CA PHE A 25 -9.48 11.92 8.82
C PHE A 25 -9.93 13.26 8.21
N TYR A 26 -10.11 13.33 6.88
CA TYR A 26 -10.59 14.55 6.19
C TYR A 26 -12.05 14.45 5.68
N GLY A 27 -12.70 13.30 5.85
CA GLY A 27 -14.07 13.05 5.41
C GLY A 27 -14.20 12.47 4.00
N ASP A 28 -15.31 11.77 3.77
CA ASP A 28 -15.61 10.86 2.64
C ASP A 28 -15.54 11.50 1.24
N GLY A 29 -15.37 12.81 1.15
CA GLY A 29 -15.31 13.58 -0.10
C GLY A 29 -13.91 13.75 -0.70
N ILE A 30 -12.84 13.33 -0.03
CA ILE A 30 -11.47 13.51 -0.53
C ILE A 30 -10.84 12.21 -1.04
N THR A 31 -10.60 12.15 -2.35
CA THR A 31 -10.08 10.96 -3.07
C THR A 31 -8.56 10.99 -3.29
N VAL A 32 -7.85 11.94 -2.68
CA VAL A 32 -6.39 12.07 -2.83
C VAL A 32 -5.69 11.19 -1.80
N SER A 33 -4.88 10.23 -2.28
CA SER A 33 -4.13 9.28 -1.44
C SER A 33 -3.15 9.92 -0.45
N GLY A 34 -2.80 11.19 -0.65
CA GLY A 34 -1.90 11.94 0.23
C GLY A 34 -2.50 12.46 1.53
N LEU A 35 -3.73 12.04 1.86
CA LEU A 35 -4.41 12.46 3.07
C LEU A 35 -4.75 11.31 4.03
N LEU A 36 -4.31 10.07 3.75
CA LEU A 36 -4.52 8.94 4.65
C LEU A 36 -3.54 8.99 5.84
N THR A 37 -4.04 8.72 7.04
CA THR A 37 -3.22 8.55 8.24
C THR A 37 -2.73 7.11 8.37
N GLY A 38 -1.68 6.87 9.17
CA GLY A 38 -1.25 5.51 9.50
C GLY A 38 -2.34 4.76 10.28
N GLU A 39 -3.04 5.46 11.16
CA GLU A 39 -4.20 4.95 11.90
C GLU A 39 -5.37 4.52 10.99
N ASP A 40 -5.72 5.32 9.98
CA ASP A 40 -6.78 4.97 9.01
C ASP A 40 -6.46 3.67 8.28
N ILE A 41 -5.20 3.52 7.83
CA ILE A 41 -4.74 2.33 7.14
C ILE A 41 -4.81 1.14 8.09
N TYR A 42 -4.22 1.27 9.28
CA TYR A 42 -4.20 0.21 10.29
C TYR A 42 -5.60 -0.29 10.62
N ASN A 43 -6.52 0.61 10.97
CA ASN A 43 -7.86 0.23 11.42
C ASN A 43 -8.69 -0.48 10.35
N GLN A 44 -8.45 -0.18 9.07
CA GLN A 44 -9.19 -0.79 7.96
C GLN A 44 -8.64 -2.16 7.56
N ILE A 45 -7.34 -2.42 7.76
CA ILE A 45 -6.70 -3.65 7.26
C ILE A 45 -6.21 -4.61 8.34
N LYS A 46 -6.13 -4.18 9.61
CA LYS A 46 -5.57 -4.99 10.72
C LYS A 46 -6.21 -6.36 10.93
N ASP A 47 -7.48 -6.52 10.56
CA ASP A 47 -8.24 -7.76 10.74
C ASP A 47 -8.44 -8.52 9.41
N GLN A 48 -7.76 -8.12 8.34
CA GLN A 48 -7.79 -8.76 7.03
C GLN A 48 -6.64 -9.76 6.87
N ASP A 49 -6.77 -10.66 5.89
CA ASP A 49 -5.64 -11.47 5.44
C ASP A 49 -4.71 -10.62 4.57
N LEU A 50 -3.55 -10.25 5.15
CA LEU A 50 -2.56 -9.36 4.54
C LEU A 50 -1.51 -10.12 3.72
N GLY A 51 -1.51 -11.45 3.77
CA GLY A 51 -0.47 -12.26 3.15
C GLY A 51 0.94 -11.94 3.67
N ASP A 52 1.92 -11.96 2.77
CA ASP A 52 3.33 -11.79 3.13
C ASP A 52 3.73 -10.31 3.33
N MET A 53 3.05 -9.37 2.67
CA MET A 53 3.44 -7.96 2.63
C MET A 53 2.29 -7.03 2.22
N VAL A 54 2.25 -5.86 2.85
CA VAL A 54 1.42 -4.72 2.43
C VAL A 54 2.24 -3.73 1.61
N LEU A 55 1.74 -3.39 0.43
CA LEU A 55 2.35 -2.41 -0.45
C LEU A 55 1.52 -1.11 -0.49
N LEU A 56 2.14 0.02 -0.15
CA LEU A 56 1.50 1.32 -0.07
C LEU A 56 1.98 2.28 -1.19
N PRO A 57 1.12 3.18 -1.68
CA PRO A 57 1.49 4.14 -2.71
C PRO A 57 2.46 5.22 -2.23
N PRO A 58 3.31 5.79 -3.12
CA PRO A 58 4.37 6.75 -2.74
C PRO A 58 3.86 8.00 -2.04
N ARG A 59 2.63 8.40 -2.33
CA ARG A 59 2.04 9.65 -1.83
C ARG A 59 1.43 9.52 -0.44
N VAL A 60 1.45 8.36 0.23
CA VAL A 60 0.91 8.23 1.60
C VAL A 60 1.81 8.87 2.66
N LEU A 61 3.09 9.12 2.33
CA LEU A 61 4.04 9.75 3.22
C LEU A 61 4.27 11.22 2.86
N ASN A 62 4.51 12.03 3.88
CA ASN A 62 4.97 13.41 3.75
C ASN A 62 6.49 13.46 3.44
N PRO A 63 7.06 14.65 3.17
CA PRO A 63 8.48 14.80 2.87
C PRO A 63 9.43 14.31 3.98
N ASP A 64 8.96 14.22 5.23
CA ASP A 64 9.71 13.70 6.37
C ASP A 64 9.57 12.18 6.54
N SER A 65 9.04 11.48 5.53
CA SER A 65 8.78 10.03 5.55
C SER A 65 7.83 9.56 6.65
N LYS A 66 6.83 10.39 6.97
CA LYS A 66 5.79 10.08 7.96
C LYS A 66 4.40 10.14 7.35
N PHE A 67 3.48 9.37 7.91
CA PHE A 67 2.05 9.57 7.72
C PHE A 67 1.60 10.89 8.38
N LEU A 68 0.38 11.34 8.08
CA LEU A 68 -0.14 12.62 8.61
C LEU A 68 -0.31 12.67 10.13
N ASP A 69 -0.48 11.51 10.77
CA ASP A 69 -0.55 11.31 12.22
C ASP A 69 0.82 11.08 12.87
N ASN A 70 1.91 11.40 12.17
CA ASN A 70 3.31 11.23 12.58
C ASN A 70 3.78 9.78 12.75
N TRP A 71 2.98 8.79 12.34
CA TRP A 71 3.45 7.41 12.29
C TRP A 71 4.52 7.27 11.20
N THR A 72 5.44 6.33 11.41
CA THR A 72 6.36 5.85 10.37
C THR A 72 5.86 4.55 9.76
N VAL A 73 6.39 4.17 8.59
CA VAL A 73 6.16 2.84 8.01
C VAL A 73 6.56 1.73 8.99
N ALA A 74 7.63 1.95 9.77
CA ALA A 74 8.07 1.01 10.79
C ALA A 74 7.05 0.84 11.93
N ASP A 75 6.36 1.92 12.32
CA ASP A 75 5.28 1.83 13.33
C ASP A 75 4.11 1.01 12.81
N LEU A 76 3.72 1.22 11.56
CA LEU A 76 2.64 0.47 10.91
C LEU A 76 3.01 -1.01 10.75
N LYS A 77 4.22 -1.31 10.25
CA LYS A 77 4.77 -2.68 10.17
C LYS A 77 4.73 -3.39 11.51
N ARG A 78 5.19 -2.73 12.58
CA ARG A 78 5.17 -3.30 13.94
C ARG A 78 3.75 -3.58 14.43
N LYS A 79 2.78 -2.71 14.09
CA LYS A 79 1.38 -2.86 14.51
C LYS A 79 0.62 -3.96 13.75
N LEU A 80 0.88 -4.09 12.44
CA LEU A 80 0.25 -5.11 11.60
C LEU A 80 0.93 -6.48 11.69
N ASN A 81 2.17 -6.52 12.19
CA ASN A 81 2.99 -7.75 12.24
C ASN A 81 3.16 -8.42 10.87
N VAL A 82 3.28 -7.61 9.82
CA VAL A 82 3.53 -8.00 8.43
C VAL A 82 4.49 -6.99 7.81
N ASP A 83 5.22 -7.35 6.76
CA ASP A 83 6.09 -6.39 6.10
C ASP A 83 5.27 -5.28 5.41
N VAL A 84 5.79 -4.05 5.42
CA VAL A 84 5.13 -2.90 4.81
C VAL A 84 6.15 -2.11 4.01
N LEU A 85 5.90 -1.97 2.71
CA LEU A 85 6.74 -1.20 1.80
C LEU A 85 5.95 -0.06 1.14
N VAL A 86 6.62 1.06 0.94
CA VAL A 86 6.12 2.17 0.13
C VAL A 86 6.91 2.16 -1.18
N TYR A 87 6.24 1.91 -2.30
CA TYR A 87 6.94 1.93 -3.58
C TYR A 87 7.20 3.38 -4.02
N GLN A 88 8.40 3.67 -4.50
CA GLN A 88 8.81 5.03 -4.90
C GLN A 88 8.54 5.34 -6.38
N HIS A 89 8.35 4.29 -7.17
CA HIS A 89 8.37 4.35 -8.63
C HIS A 89 6.97 4.33 -9.25
N ASP A 90 6.87 4.46 -10.57
CA ASP A 90 5.61 4.19 -11.27
C ASP A 90 5.17 2.74 -10.99
N MET A 91 3.86 2.49 -10.88
CA MET A 91 3.35 1.14 -10.60
C MET A 91 3.79 0.13 -11.67
N ASN A 92 4.06 0.55 -12.91
CA ASN A 92 4.65 -0.32 -13.94
C ASN A 92 6.08 -0.79 -13.60
N GLU A 93 6.89 0.01 -12.91
CA GLU A 93 8.24 -0.39 -12.49
C GLU A 93 8.18 -1.42 -11.36
N VAL A 94 7.24 -1.25 -10.43
CA VAL A 94 6.96 -2.24 -9.38
C VAL A 94 6.51 -3.57 -9.98
N ILE A 95 5.59 -3.52 -10.96
CA ILE A 95 5.14 -4.70 -11.72
C ILE A 95 6.34 -5.41 -12.36
N ASN A 96 7.26 -4.67 -12.96
CA ASN A 96 8.45 -5.25 -13.59
C ASN A 96 9.37 -5.92 -12.56
N GLN A 97 9.60 -5.30 -11.40
CA GLN A 97 10.42 -5.91 -10.34
C GLN A 97 9.80 -7.21 -9.80
N LEU A 98 8.50 -7.20 -9.46
CA LEU A 98 7.79 -8.39 -8.98
C LEU A 98 7.76 -9.51 -10.02
N SER A 99 7.73 -9.17 -11.31
CA SER A 99 7.78 -10.13 -12.42
C SER A 99 9.17 -10.77 -12.58
N LEU A 100 10.24 -10.08 -12.19
CA LEU A 100 11.62 -10.57 -12.32
C LEU A 100 12.02 -11.48 -11.15
N GLU A 101 11.49 -11.22 -9.95
CA GLU A 101 11.77 -12.05 -8.76
C GLU A 101 11.07 -13.42 -8.80
N THR A 102 9.96 -13.55 -9.53
CA THR A 102 9.24 -14.83 -9.69
C THR A 102 9.82 -15.76 -10.74
N VAL A 103 10.92 -15.37 -11.42
CA VAL A 103 11.62 -16.19 -12.43
C VAL A 103 12.89 -16.85 -11.88
N ASN A 104 13.28 -16.59 -10.61
CA ASN A 104 14.42 -17.24 -9.96
C ASN A 104 14.01 -18.33 -8.98
#